data_AF-A0AAN8JRK4-F1
#
_entry.id   AF-A0AAN8JRK4-F1
#
_cell.length_a   1.000
_cell.length_b   1.000
_cell.length_c   1.000
_cell.angle_alpha   90.00
_cell.angle_beta   90.00
_cell.angle_gamma   90.00
#
_symmetry.space_group_name_H-M   'P 1'
#
loop_
_entity.id
_entity.type
_entity.pdbx_description
1 polymer ?
#
loop_
_entity_poly.entity_id
_entity_poly.type
_entity_poly.pdbx_seq_one_letter_code
_entity_poly.pdbx_strand_id
1 'polypeptide(L)'
;MKKPAAPKKTVTFRKFKDIDLASFKEDIMRSTLFKTPSDDIHALVEQYNTTLSENVDKHAPLKTSCFHPTEYHMVYRRNKTKKKCERRKAMDV
;
A
#
# COMPACT_ATOMS: atom_id res chain seq x y z
N MET A 1 -21.21 38.16 -1.29
CA MET A 1 -19.87 37.55 -1.42
C MET A 1 -20.00 36.03 -1.36
N LYS A 2 -19.42 35.27 -2.31
CA LYS A 2 -19.45 33.78 -2.28
C LYS A 2 -18.27 33.26 -1.47
N LYS A 3 -18.54 32.37 -0.50
CA LYS A 3 -17.51 31.67 0.28
C LYS A 3 -16.69 30.78 -0.66
N PRO A 4 -15.35 30.81 -0.63
CA PRO A 4 -14.52 29.96 -1.49
C PRO A 4 -14.78 28.49 -1.20
N ALA A 5 -14.77 27.67 -2.26
CA ALA A 5 -14.98 26.22 -2.13
C ALA A 5 -13.89 25.62 -1.23
N ALA A 6 -14.31 24.74 -0.30
CA ALA A 6 -13.38 24.08 0.61
C ALA A 6 -12.37 23.23 -0.19
N PRO A 7 -11.09 23.22 0.21
CA PRO A 7 -10.07 22.42 -0.47
C PRO A 7 -10.49 20.94 -0.45
N LYS A 8 -10.34 20.26 -1.60
CA LYS A 8 -10.52 18.82 -1.74
C LYS A 8 -9.14 18.18 -1.86
N LYS A 9 -8.93 17.07 -1.16
CA LYS A 9 -7.71 16.28 -1.27
C LYS A 9 -8.07 14.86 -1.70
N THR A 10 -7.46 14.44 -2.80
CA THR A 10 -7.56 13.08 -3.32
C THR A 10 -6.35 12.29 -2.86
N VAL A 11 -6.55 11.08 -2.37
CA VAL A 11 -5.48 10.17 -1.97
C VAL A 11 -5.76 8.79 -2.52
N THR A 12 -4.73 8.19 -3.14
CA THR A 12 -4.71 6.79 -3.54
C THR A 12 -3.99 5.97 -2.47
N PHE A 13 -4.53 4.81 -2.13
CA PHE A 13 -3.95 3.93 -1.12
C PHE A 13 -4.34 2.47 -1.36
N ARG A 14 -3.52 1.56 -0.83
CA ARG A 14 -3.79 0.13 -0.76
C ARG A 14 -3.89 -0.28 0.70
N LYS A 15 -4.79 -1.22 1.00
CA LYS A 15 -4.99 -1.71 2.36
C LYS A 15 -4.11 -2.93 2.66
N PHE A 16 -2.78 -2.75 2.63
CA PHE A 16 -1.83 -3.84 2.87
C PHE A 16 -1.99 -4.55 4.22
N LYS A 17 -2.52 -3.84 5.23
CA LYS A 17 -2.77 -4.41 6.56
C LYS A 17 -3.99 -5.33 6.62
N ASP A 18 -4.88 -5.21 5.65
CA ASP A 18 -6.12 -6.00 5.58
C ASP A 18 -5.92 -7.23 4.67
N ILE A 19 -4.70 -7.48 4.17
CA ILE A 19 -4.38 -8.67 3.37
C ILE A 19 -4.43 -9.90 4.28
N ASP A 20 -5.19 -10.92 3.86
CA ASP A 20 -5.07 -12.25 4.42
C ASP A 20 -3.75 -12.89 3.96
N LEU A 21 -2.78 -12.97 4.87
CA LEU A 21 -1.45 -13.48 4.59
C LEU A 21 -1.46 -14.96 4.19
N ALA A 22 -2.40 -15.75 4.70
CA ALA A 22 -2.49 -17.17 4.37
C ALA A 22 -2.88 -17.35 2.90
N SER A 23 -3.99 -16.72 2.50
CA SER A 23 -4.47 -16.72 1.11
C SER A 23 -3.46 -16.10 0.14
N PHE A 24 -2.83 -14.98 0.52
CA PHE A 24 -1.79 -14.34 -0.29
C PHE A 24 -0.58 -15.26 -0.53
N LYS A 25 -0.12 -15.97 0.51
CA LYS A 25 0.98 -16.93 0.38
C LYS A 25 0.60 -18.11 -0.52
N GLU A 26 -0.61 -18.65 -0.35
CA GLU A 26 -1.09 -19.73 -1.21
C GLU A 26 -1.12 -19.32 -2.69
N ASP A 27 -1.60 -18.12 -3.00
CA ASP A 27 -1.66 -17.63 -4.38
C ASP A 27 -0.25 -17.45 -4.98
N ILE A 28 0.71 -16.95 -4.21
CA ILE A 28 2.12 -16.90 -4.64
C ILE A 28 2.65 -18.31 -4.92
N MET A 29 2.43 -19.27 -4.02
CA MET A 29 2.88 -20.66 -4.22
C MET A 29 2.20 -21.33 -5.42
N ARG A 30 0.99 -20.90 -5.78
CA ARG A 30 0.26 -21.40 -6.96
C ARG A 30 0.71 -20.76 -8.27
N SER A 31 1.35 -19.60 -8.21
CA SER A 31 1.80 -18.84 -9.37
C SER A 31 2.89 -19.56 -10.18
N THR A 32 3.06 -19.13 -11.43
CA THR A 32 4.12 -19.63 -12.32
C THR A 32 5.50 -19.36 -11.73
N LEU A 33 5.68 -18.24 -11.01
CA LEU A 33 6.96 -17.89 -10.38
C LEU A 33 7.49 -19.00 -9.48
N PHE A 34 6.60 -19.72 -8.79
CA PHE A 34 6.98 -20.80 -7.88
C PHE A 34 6.94 -22.19 -8.53
N LYS A 35 6.02 -22.41 -9.48
CA LYS A 35 5.86 -23.72 -10.14
C LYS A 35 6.79 -23.95 -11.32
N THR A 36 7.04 -22.90 -12.09
CA THR A 36 7.76 -22.93 -13.36
C THR A 36 8.53 -21.61 -13.51
N PRO A 37 9.61 -21.41 -12.73
CA PRO A 37 10.46 -20.25 -12.88
C PRO A 37 11.16 -20.27 -14.24
N SER A 38 11.32 -19.11 -14.86
CA SER A 38 12.14 -18.96 -16.07
C SER A 38 13.62 -19.20 -15.78
N ASP A 39 14.31 -19.88 -16.70
CA ASP A 39 15.77 -20.07 -16.68
C ASP A 39 16.55 -18.83 -17.13
N ASP A 40 15.92 -17.97 -17.94
CA ASP A 40 16.48 -16.66 -18.28
C ASP A 40 16.22 -15.65 -17.16
N ILE A 41 17.26 -14.93 -16.76
CA ILE A 41 17.22 -14.01 -15.62
C ILE A 41 16.31 -12.80 -15.87
N HIS A 42 16.27 -12.30 -17.12
CA HIS A 42 15.44 -11.15 -17.45
C HIS A 42 13.96 -11.54 -17.40
N ALA A 43 13.62 -12.68 -18.00
CA ALA A 43 12.28 -13.24 -17.94
C ALA A 43 11.88 -13.64 -16.51
N LEU A 44 12.79 -14.12 -15.67
CA LEU A 44 12.50 -14.39 -14.25
C LEU A 44 12.18 -13.12 -13.47
N VAL A 45 12.93 -12.03 -13.71
CA VAL A 45 12.66 -10.73 -13.08
C VAL A 45 11.30 -10.18 -13.51
N GLU A 46 10.97 -10.31 -14.80
CA GLU A 46 9.66 -9.92 -15.31
C GLU A 46 8.54 -10.76 -14.67
N GLN A 47 8.72 -12.07 -14.60
CA GLN A 47 7.79 -13.00 -13.96
C GLN A 47 7.58 -12.67 -12.48
N TYR A 48 8.64 -12.31 -11.77
CA TYR A 48 8.58 -11.86 -10.38
C TYR A 48 7.73 -10.57 -10.24
N ASN A 49 8.05 -9.55 -11.03
CA ASN A 49 7.38 -8.25 -10.95
C ASN A 49 5.91 -8.32 -11.33
N THR A 50 5.57 -9.06 -12.39
CA THR A 50 4.20 -9.26 -12.86
C THR A 50 3.39 -10.05 -11.85
N THR A 51 3.89 -11.22 -11.44
CA THR A 51 3.21 -12.08 -10.45
C THR A 51 2.92 -11.33 -9.15
N LEU A 52 3.90 -10.62 -8.59
CA LEU A 52 3.67 -9.88 -7.35
C LEU A 52 2.71 -8.71 -7.52
N SER A 53 2.79 -7.99 -8.64
CA SER A 53 1.87 -6.88 -8.91
C SER A 53 0.42 -7.37 -9.01
N GLU A 54 0.18 -8.45 -9.75
CA GLU A 54 -1.14 -9.07 -9.89
C GLU A 54 -1.68 -9.59 -8.55
N ASN A 55 -0.84 -10.26 -7.77
CA ASN A 55 -1.23 -10.75 -6.44
C ASN A 55 -1.55 -9.59 -5.49
N VAL A 56 -0.76 -8.52 -5.50
CA VAL A 56 -1.04 -7.32 -4.71
C VAL A 56 -2.32 -6.64 -5.17
N ASP A 57 -2.61 -6.59 -6.47
CA ASP A 57 -3.85 -6.04 -7.00
C ASP A 57 -5.07 -6.85 -6.60
N LYS A 58 -4.97 -8.19 -6.61
CA LYS A 58 -6.03 -9.10 -6.16
C LYS A 58 -6.34 -8.92 -4.67
N HIS A 59 -5.33 -8.88 -3.81
CA HIS A 59 -5.49 -8.89 -2.35
C HIS A 59 -5.60 -7.50 -1.72
N ALA A 60 -5.00 -6.49 -2.33
CA ALA A 60 -5.01 -5.11 -1.87
C ALA A 60 -5.17 -4.13 -3.04
N PRO A 61 -6.36 -4.08 -3.66
CA PRO A 61 -6.61 -3.24 -4.82
C PRO A 61 -6.39 -1.76 -4.49
N LEU A 62 -5.95 -0.99 -5.50
CA LEU A 62 -5.75 0.44 -5.37
C LEU A 62 -7.10 1.13 -5.17
N LYS A 63 -7.25 1.85 -4.06
CA LYS A 63 -8.46 2.61 -3.72
C LYS A 63 -8.16 4.10 -3.77
N THR A 64 -9.10 4.86 -4.31
CA THR A 64 -9.03 6.32 -4.35
C THR A 64 -10.10 6.89 -3.44
N SER A 65 -9.72 7.81 -2.55
CA SER A 65 -10.66 8.51 -1.68
C SER A 65 -10.42 10.03 -1.77
N CYS A 66 -11.52 10.77 -1.90
CA CYS A 66 -11.55 12.22 -1.91
C CYS A 66 -12.16 12.71 -0.61
N PHE A 67 -11.46 13.58 0.11
CA PHE A 67 -11.98 14.17 1.35
C PHE A 67 -11.62 15.65 1.44
N HIS A 68 -12.39 16.37 2.27
CA HIS A 68 -12.10 17.76 2.62
C HIS A 68 -11.23 17.78 3.88
N PRO A 69 -9.92 18.06 3.79
CA PRO A 69 -9.07 18.13 4.98
C PRO A 69 -9.53 19.30 5.85
N THR A 70 -10.04 18.99 7.04
CA THR A 70 -10.21 19.99 8.09
C THR A 70 -8.88 20.24 8.79
N GLU A 71 -8.74 21.40 9.42
CA GLU A 71 -7.54 21.78 10.17
C GLU A 71 -7.17 20.74 11.24
N TYR A 72 -8.17 20.25 11.99
CA TYR A 72 -8.02 19.15 12.94
C TYR A 72 -7.42 17.89 12.29
N HIS A 73 -7.91 17.49 11.11
CA HIS A 73 -7.45 16.29 10.42
C HIS A 73 -5.97 16.38 9.99
N MET A 74 -5.53 17.57 9.59
CA MET A 74 -4.14 17.83 9.21
C MET A 74 -3.19 17.73 10.41
N VAL A 75 -3.54 18.37 11.53
CA VAL A 75 -2.76 18.36 12.77
C VAL A 75 -2.72 16.96 13.38
N TYR A 76 -3.88 16.28 13.47
CA TYR A 76 -3.99 14.91 13.97
C TYR A 76 -3.08 13.95 13.19
N ARG A 77 -3.12 14.00 11.85
CA ARG A 77 -2.31 13.11 11.00
C ARG A 77 -0.82 13.41 11.14
N ARG A 78 -0.42 14.70 11.23
CA ARG A 78 0.97 15.11 11.46
C ARG A 78 1.50 14.58 12.80
N ASN A 79 0.71 14.70 13.86
CA ASN A 79 1.07 14.23 15.19
C ASN A 79 1.17 12.70 15.27
N LYS A 80 0.26 11.98 14.60
CA LYS A 80 0.31 10.51 14.50
C LYS A 80 1.58 10.01 13.83
N THR A 81 2.04 10.70 12.78
CA THR A 81 3.31 10.38 12.10
C THR A 81 4.52 10.67 12.98
N LYS A 82 4.57 11.83 13.65
CA LYS A 82 5.66 12.21 14.58
C LYS A 82 5.85 11.16 15.68
N LYS A 83 4.76 10.81 16.39
CA LYS A 83 4.78 9.78 17.44
C LYS A 83 5.27 8.42 16.94
N LYS A 84 4.95 8.03 15.70
CA LYS A 84 5.44 6.77 15.12
C LYS A 84 6.95 6.80 14.87
N CYS A 85 7.50 7.93 14.39
CA CYS A 85 8.94 8.08 14.21
C CYS A 85 9.68 8.04 15.55
N GLU A 86 9.15 8.69 16.58
CA GLU A 86 9.71 8.66 17.94
C GLU A 86 9.77 7.24 18.51
N ARG A 87 8.68 6.45 18.37
CA ARG A 87 8.66 5.05 18.80
C ARG A 87 9.70 4.16 18.12
N ARG A 88 10.01 4.41 16.86
CA ARG A 88 11.04 3.67 16.12
C ARG A 88 12.43 4.02 16.65
N LYS A 89 12.72 5.31 16.79
CA LYS A 89 13.97 5.79 17.39
C LYS A 89 14.20 5.24 18.80
N ALA A 90 13.14 5.05 19.58
CA ALA A 90 13.22 4.47 20.92
C ALA A 90 13.38 2.93 20.95
N MET A 91 13.20 2.24 19.83
CA MET A 91 13.49 0.79 19.71
C MET A 91 14.91 0.53 19.21
N ASP A 92 15.59 1.56 18.67
CA ASP A 92 16.98 1.48 18.17
C ASP A 92 18.02 1.89 19.25
N VAL A 93 17.61 2.00 20.52
CA VAL A 93 18.43 2.29 21.72
C VAL A 93 18.33 1.12 22.67
#